data_AF-A0A7X3KGY5-F1
#
_entry.id   AF-A0A7X3KGY5-F1
#
_cell.length_a   1.000
_cell.length_b   1.000
_cell.length_c   1.000
_cell.angle_alpha   90.00
_cell.angle_beta   90.00
_cell.angle_gamma   90.00
#
_symmetry.space_group_name_H-M   'P 1'
#
loop_
_entity.id
_entity.type
_entity.pdbx_description
1 polymer ?
#
loop_
_entity_poly.entity_id
_entity_poly.type
_entity_poly.pdbx_seq_one_letter_code
_entity_poly.pdbx_strand_id
1 'polypeptide(L)'
;MGQSVDWFVMLLTGALLLVWIYRAIYNWLHAPPGMKRLRLGKGGEWSADEPSVQLLEMNGYTVTSGKHRVPITIGWNGSRLQSRLYIDYVAERDGNVYVVKCARDRQPMDWTGSGMRDRLIAYALMLPESSGVLYVDAAERTVHEITFELGVSER
;
A
#
# COMPACT_ATOMS: atom_id res chain seq x y z
N MET A 1 7.50 -44.59 30.86
CA MET A 1 7.98 -43.20 30.75
C MET A 1 7.53 -42.48 29.48
N GLY A 2 7.15 -43.16 28.38
CA GLY A 2 6.71 -42.50 27.13
C GLY A 2 5.30 -41.88 27.14
N GLN A 3 4.30 -42.54 27.74
CA GLN A 3 2.91 -42.06 27.72
C GLN A 3 2.69 -40.68 28.36
N SER A 4 3.39 -40.38 29.46
CA SER A 4 3.29 -39.07 30.12
C SER A 4 3.92 -37.95 29.30
N VAL A 5 4.97 -38.26 28.54
CA VAL A 5 5.64 -37.32 27.63
C VAL A 5 4.76 -37.06 26.42
N ASP A 6 4.17 -38.10 25.82
CA ASP A 6 3.27 -37.97 24.67
C ASP A 6 2.03 -37.12 24.98
N TRP A 7 1.42 -37.33 26.15
CA TRP A 7 0.28 -36.51 26.58
C TRP A 7 0.67 -35.05 26.82
N PHE A 8 1.85 -34.81 27.39
CA PHE A 8 2.36 -33.46 27.62
C PHE A 8 2.67 -32.73 26.31
N VAL A 9 3.28 -33.42 25.34
CA VAL A 9 3.54 -32.89 23.99
C VAL A 9 2.22 -32.57 23.29
N MET A 10 1.23 -33.47 23.34
CA MET A 10 -0.08 -33.25 22.71
C MET A 10 -0.81 -32.04 23.31
N LEU A 11 -0.73 -31.86 24.64
CA LEU A 11 -1.31 -30.72 25.34
C LEU A 11 -0.60 -29.41 24.97
N LEU A 12 0.74 -29.43 24.91
CA LEU A 12 1.55 -28.28 24.53
C LEU A 12 1.26 -27.85 23.09
N THR A 13 1.25 -28.80 22.15
CA THR A 13 0.94 -28.53 20.73
C THR A 13 -0.48 -28.01 20.55
N GLY A 14 -1.46 -28.60 21.27
CA GLY A 14 -2.85 -28.12 21.26
C GLY A 14 -2.98 -26.68 21.76
N ALA A 15 -2.30 -26.34 22.86
CA ALA A 15 -2.27 -24.98 23.37
C ALA A 15 -1.63 -23.99 22.38
N LEU A 16 -0.53 -24.38 21.73
CA LEU A 16 0.16 -23.57 20.72
C LEU A 16 -0.72 -23.32 19.49
N LEU A 17 -1.42 -24.36 19.02
CA LEU A 17 -2.41 -24.24 17.94
C LEU A 17 -3.56 -23.31 18.31
N LEU A 18 -4.10 -23.43 19.53
CA LEU A 18 -5.17 -22.55 20.00
C LEU A 18 -4.74 -21.09 20.06
N VAL A 19 -3.52 -20.80 20.55
CA VAL A 19 -2.96 -19.44 20.54
C VAL A 19 -2.78 -18.92 19.12
N TRP A 20 -2.31 -19.76 18.21
CA TRP A 20 -2.12 -19.38 16.80
C TRP A 20 -3.46 -19.08 16.12
N ILE A 21 -4.46 -19.95 16.28
CA ILE A 21 -5.82 -19.76 15.75
C ILE A 21 -6.44 -18.49 16.36
N TYR A 22 -6.32 -18.30 17.67
CA TYR A 22 -6.81 -17.09 18.35
C TYR A 22 -6.18 -15.83 17.76
N ARG A 23 -4.86 -15.79 17.56
CA ARG A 23 -4.17 -14.64 16.94
C ARG A 23 -4.61 -14.41 15.49
N ALA A 24 -4.76 -15.48 14.70
CA ALA A 24 -5.22 -15.38 13.32
C ALA A 24 -6.64 -14.80 13.24
N ILE A 25 -7.55 -15.29 14.09
CA ILE A 25 -8.93 -14.81 14.19
C ILE A 25 -8.98 -13.38 14.72
N TYR A 26 -8.21 -13.06 15.76
CA TYR A 26 -8.13 -11.71 16.33
C TYR A 26 -7.65 -10.68 15.29
N ASN A 27 -6.59 -11.00 14.56
CA ASN A 27 -6.08 -10.16 13.48
C ASN A 27 -7.09 -10.03 12.33
N TRP A 28 -7.83 -11.09 12.01
CA TRP A 28 -8.85 -11.08 10.96
C TRP A 28 -10.09 -10.27 11.36
N LEU A 29 -10.56 -10.37 12.61
CA LEU A 29 -11.70 -9.62 13.14
C LEU A 29 -11.39 -8.13 13.37
N HIS A 30 -10.15 -7.78 13.69
CA HIS A 30 -9.73 -6.39 13.87
C HIS A 30 -9.07 -5.78 12.63
N ALA A 31 -9.03 -6.50 11.52
CA ALA A 31 -8.78 -5.88 10.23
C ALA A 31 -9.97 -4.91 9.95
N PRO A 32 -9.72 -3.60 9.75
CA PRO A 32 -10.78 -2.59 9.71
C PRO A 32 -11.87 -2.98 8.69
N PRO A 33 -13.09 -3.29 9.14
CA PRO A 33 -14.16 -3.69 8.25
C PRO A 33 -14.64 -2.46 7.48
N GLY A 34 -14.51 -2.49 6.15
CA GLY A 34 -15.22 -1.56 5.28
C GLY A 34 -14.37 -0.61 4.43
N MET A 35 -13.04 -0.68 4.45
CA MET A 35 -12.27 0.01 3.41
C MET A 35 -12.54 -0.73 2.10
N LYS A 36 -13.28 -0.10 1.18
CA LYS A 36 -13.52 -0.62 -0.17
C LYS A 36 -12.15 -0.80 -0.82
N ARG A 37 -11.61 -2.01 -0.77
CA ARG A 37 -10.31 -2.34 -1.34
C ARG A 37 -10.39 -2.12 -2.83
N LEU A 38 -9.62 -1.16 -3.32
CA LEU A 38 -9.53 -0.95 -4.75
C LEU A 38 -8.75 -2.14 -5.33
N ARG A 39 -9.44 -3.01 -6.05
CA ARG A 39 -8.75 -4.00 -6.88
C ARG A 39 -8.31 -3.30 -8.15
N LEU A 40 -7.00 -3.10 -8.28
CA LEU A 40 -6.43 -2.63 -9.54
C LEU A 40 -6.72 -3.66 -10.63
N GLY A 41 -7.18 -3.18 -11.79
CA GLY A 41 -7.39 -4.02 -12.96
C GLY A 41 -6.05 -4.34 -13.64
N LYS A 42 -6.11 -4.76 -14.91
CA LYS A 42 -4.90 -4.73 -15.75
C LYS A 42 -4.57 -3.25 -16.00
N GLY A 43 -3.45 -2.77 -15.45
CA GLY A 43 -3.01 -1.40 -15.64
C GLY A 43 -2.76 -1.09 -17.12
N GLY A 44 -2.52 0.18 -17.44
CA GLY A 44 -2.04 0.54 -18.76
C GLY A 44 -0.70 -0.09 -19.08
N GLU A 45 -0.35 -0.15 -20.37
CA GLU A 45 0.99 -0.51 -20.81
C GLU A 45 2.01 0.54 -20.31
N TRP A 46 3.24 0.10 -20.07
CA TRP A 46 4.37 0.95 -19.72
C TRP A 46 5.58 0.52 -20.53
N SER A 47 6.48 1.45 -20.82
CA SER A 47 7.75 1.13 -21.48
C SER A 47 8.90 1.10 -20.45
N ALA A 48 9.82 0.15 -20.62
CA ALA A 48 11.08 0.11 -19.86
C ALA A 48 11.98 1.32 -20.17
N ASP A 49 11.75 2.01 -21.29
CA ASP A 49 12.51 3.19 -21.68
C ASP A 49 12.09 4.46 -20.93
N GLU A 50 11.01 4.41 -20.15
CA GLU A 50 10.54 5.57 -19.40
C GLU A 50 11.52 5.92 -18.27
N PRO A 51 11.98 7.18 -18.13
CA PRO A 51 12.97 7.57 -17.13
C PRO A 51 12.58 7.22 -15.67
N SER A 52 11.28 7.25 -15.36
CA SER A 52 10.77 6.86 -14.04
C SER A 52 10.92 5.35 -13.79
N VAL A 53 10.72 4.53 -14.83
CA VAL A 53 10.85 3.07 -14.75
C VAL A 53 12.32 2.69 -14.59
N GLN A 54 13.21 3.26 -15.41
CA GLN A 54 14.65 3.03 -15.28
C GLN A 54 15.16 3.44 -13.90
N LEU A 55 14.72 4.58 -13.37
CA LEU A 55 15.13 5.03 -12.06
C LEU A 55 14.65 4.09 -10.95
N LEU A 56 13.43 3.54 -11.04
CA LEU A 56 12.93 2.54 -10.12
C LEU A 56 13.78 1.26 -10.17
N GLU A 57 14.07 0.75 -11.36
CA GLU A 57 14.88 -0.46 -11.56
C GLU A 57 16.32 -0.28 -11.05
N MET A 58 16.92 0.87 -11.30
CA MET A 58 18.24 1.22 -10.74
C MET A 58 18.26 1.26 -9.20
N ASN A 59 17.11 1.52 -8.57
CA ASN A 59 16.94 1.50 -7.11
C ASN A 59 16.43 0.14 -6.58
N GLY A 60 16.43 -0.90 -7.42
CA GLY A 60 16.09 -2.28 -7.06
C GLY A 60 14.59 -2.58 -7.06
N TYR A 61 13.75 -1.69 -7.59
CA TYR A 61 12.31 -1.93 -7.72
C TYR A 61 11.98 -2.52 -9.10
N THR A 62 11.09 -3.51 -9.13
CA THR A 62 10.55 -4.07 -10.39
C THR A 62 9.16 -3.51 -10.64
N VAL A 63 8.92 -2.91 -11.81
CA VAL A 63 7.58 -2.41 -12.16
C VAL A 63 6.69 -3.59 -12.59
N THR A 64 5.62 -3.83 -11.84
CA THR A 64 4.69 -4.96 -12.06
C THR A 64 3.40 -4.53 -12.78
N SER A 65 3.07 -3.24 -12.74
CA SER A 65 1.94 -2.70 -13.48
C SER A 65 2.16 -1.23 -13.85
N GLY A 66 1.71 -0.87 -15.05
CA GLY A 66 1.67 0.51 -15.51
C GLY A 66 0.50 1.30 -14.93
N LYS A 67 0.21 2.43 -15.59
CA LYS A 67 -0.68 3.47 -15.07
C LYS A 67 -2.12 3.00 -14.85
N HIS A 68 -2.66 3.31 -13.67
CA HIS A 68 -4.07 3.11 -13.35
C HIS A 68 -4.81 4.42 -13.21
N ARG A 69 -5.98 4.49 -13.82
CA ARG A 69 -6.94 5.60 -13.64
C ARG A 69 -8.05 5.13 -12.69
N VAL A 70 -8.13 5.75 -11.52
CA VAL A 70 -9.13 5.45 -10.50
C VAL A 70 -10.22 6.53 -10.56
N PRO A 71 -11.39 6.25 -11.16
CA PRO A 71 -12.50 7.21 -11.20
C PRO A 71 -13.10 7.40 -9.81
N ILE A 72 -13.40 8.65 -9.46
CA ILE A 72 -14.04 9.01 -8.19
C ILE A 72 -15.30 9.81 -8.51
N THR A 73 -16.46 9.29 -8.11
CA THR A 73 -17.73 10.04 -8.14
C THR A 73 -17.99 10.60 -6.75
N ILE A 74 -18.22 11.91 -6.68
CA ILE A 74 -18.44 12.64 -5.43
C ILE A 74 -19.87 13.18 -5.43
N GLY A 75 -20.65 12.84 -4.42
CA GLY A 75 -21.95 13.50 -4.19
C GLY A 75 -21.74 14.80 -3.44
N TRP A 76 -22.27 15.91 -3.96
CA TRP A 76 -22.18 17.23 -3.33
C TRP A 76 -23.51 17.96 -3.45
N ASN A 77 -24.24 18.13 -2.34
CA ASN A 77 -25.51 18.87 -2.28
C ASN A 77 -26.50 18.49 -3.40
N GLY A 78 -26.76 17.19 -3.59
CA GLY A 78 -27.64 16.68 -4.64
C GLY A 78 -27.04 16.65 -6.05
N SER A 79 -25.86 17.26 -6.25
CA SER A 79 -25.10 17.19 -7.50
C SER A 79 -24.10 16.04 -7.48
N ARG A 80 -23.72 15.55 -8.67
CA ARG A 80 -22.64 14.56 -8.83
C ARG A 80 -21.44 15.20 -9.52
N LEU A 81 -20.31 15.19 -8.83
CA LEU A 81 -19.02 15.63 -9.37
C LEU A 81 -18.20 14.40 -9.77
N GLN A 82 -17.42 14.54 -10.83
CA GLN A 82 -16.50 13.52 -11.31
C GLN A 82 -15.07 13.97 -11.09
N SER A 83 -14.29 13.12 -10.46
CA SER A 83 -12.86 13.29 -10.24
C SER A 83 -12.14 11.97 -10.54
N ARG A 84 -10.83 11.97 -10.41
CA ARG A 84 -9.98 10.80 -10.64
C ARG A 84 -8.64 10.93 -9.96
N LEU A 85 -8.12 9.81 -9.50
CA LEU A 85 -6.73 9.66 -9.09
C LEU A 85 -5.99 8.83 -10.13
N TYR A 86 -4.69 9.07 -10.22
CA TYR A 86 -3.78 8.31 -11.07
C TYR A 86 -2.67 7.73 -10.21
N ILE A 87 -2.55 6.41 -10.28
CA ILE A 87 -1.37 5.65 -9.85
C ILE A 87 -0.53 5.51 -11.11
N ASP A 88 0.70 6.02 -11.08
CA ASP A 88 1.50 6.09 -12.30
C ASP A 88 2.10 4.71 -12.61
N TYR A 89 2.54 3.96 -11.57
CA TYR A 89 2.93 2.55 -11.67
C TYR A 89 2.64 1.81 -10.35
N VAL A 90 2.74 0.50 -10.39
CA VAL A 90 2.91 -0.37 -9.21
C VAL A 90 4.28 -1.02 -9.33
N ALA A 91 5.04 -0.97 -8.24
CA ALA A 91 6.38 -1.54 -8.19
C ALA A 91 6.52 -2.50 -7.01
N GLU A 92 7.43 -3.44 -7.12
CA GLU A 92 7.72 -4.43 -6.09
C GLU A 92 9.20 -4.45 -5.75
N ARG A 93 9.54 -4.60 -4.47
CA ARG A 93 10.90 -4.87 -4.00
C ARG A 93 10.85 -5.78 -2.78
N ASP A 94 11.62 -6.87 -2.82
CA ASP A 94 11.68 -7.86 -1.73
C ASP A 94 10.30 -8.42 -1.30
N GLY A 95 9.39 -8.61 -2.25
CA GLY A 95 8.02 -9.08 -1.99
C GLY A 95 7.07 -8.00 -1.44
N ASN A 96 7.55 -6.78 -1.21
CA ASN A 96 6.73 -5.64 -0.81
C ASN A 96 6.21 -4.90 -2.04
N VAL A 97 4.91 -4.61 -2.06
CA VAL A 97 4.25 -3.90 -3.15
C VAL A 97 4.11 -2.43 -2.81
N TYR A 98 4.41 -1.56 -3.76
CA TYR A 98 4.38 -0.12 -3.58
C TYR A 98 3.57 0.58 -4.67
N VAL A 99 2.86 1.64 -4.27
CA VAL A 99 2.17 2.52 -5.19
C VAL A 99 3.13 3.62 -5.65
N VAL A 100 3.31 3.79 -6.95
CA VAL A 100 4.21 4.81 -7.49
C VAL A 100 3.45 6.07 -7.88
N LYS A 101 3.98 7.21 -7.43
CA LYS A 101 3.57 8.55 -7.82
C LYS A 101 4.75 9.32 -8.39
N CYS A 102 4.68 9.69 -9.66
CA CYS A 102 5.72 10.52 -10.26
C CYS A 102 5.52 12.01 -9.94
N ALA A 103 6.63 12.71 -9.78
CA ALA A 103 6.70 14.16 -9.67
C ALA A 103 6.05 14.84 -10.88
N ARG A 104 5.52 16.05 -10.68
CA ARG A 104 4.93 16.87 -11.73
C ARG A 104 5.37 18.31 -11.56
N ASP A 105 5.95 18.90 -12.59
CA ASP A 105 6.52 20.25 -12.57
C ASP A 105 5.56 21.32 -12.02
N ARG A 106 4.28 21.23 -12.39
CA ARG A 106 3.24 22.19 -11.98
C ARG A 106 2.76 22.05 -10.53
N GLN A 107 3.18 21.00 -9.83
CA GLN A 107 2.77 20.73 -8.44
C GLN A 107 3.92 20.03 -7.69
N PRO A 108 4.95 20.80 -7.31
CA PRO A 108 6.06 20.28 -6.52
C PRO A 108 5.57 19.73 -5.18
N MET A 109 6.32 18.79 -4.62
CA MET A 109 6.02 18.23 -3.31
C MET A 109 6.37 19.25 -2.22
N ASP A 110 5.45 19.43 -1.28
CA ASP A 110 5.76 20.09 -0.02
C ASP A 110 6.24 19.04 0.98
N TRP A 111 7.52 19.11 1.36
CA TRP A 111 8.20 18.14 2.23
C TRP A 111 7.88 18.36 3.72
N THR A 112 6.65 18.75 4.03
CA THR A 112 6.10 18.78 5.39
C THR A 112 5.20 17.58 5.62
N GLY A 113 4.96 17.23 6.89
CA GLY A 113 4.01 16.15 7.23
C GLY A 113 2.61 16.38 6.66
N SER A 114 2.11 17.61 6.71
CA SER A 114 0.83 18.00 6.11
C SER A 114 0.84 17.91 4.58
N GLY A 115 1.92 18.36 3.93
CA GLY A 115 2.06 18.30 2.48
C GLY A 115 2.07 16.86 1.96
N MET A 116 2.87 16.00 2.58
CA MET A 116 2.91 14.57 2.27
C MET A 116 1.57 13.89 2.53
N ARG A 117 0.93 14.17 3.67
CA ARG A 117 -0.42 13.66 3.99
C ARG A 117 -1.42 14.05 2.90
N ASP A 118 -1.58 15.34 2.64
CA ASP A 118 -2.63 15.83 1.75
C ASP A 118 -2.46 15.34 0.31
N ARG A 119 -1.21 15.08 -0.11
CA ARG A 119 -0.89 14.66 -1.47
C ARG A 119 -0.81 13.14 -1.66
N LEU A 120 -0.36 12.39 -0.67
CA LEU A 120 -0.02 10.97 -0.82
C LEU A 120 -0.87 10.02 0.02
N ILE A 121 -1.50 10.46 1.12
CA ILE A 121 -2.23 9.55 2.01
C ILE A 121 -3.36 8.80 1.31
N ALA A 122 -4.01 9.45 0.34
CA ALA A 122 -5.09 8.83 -0.43
C ALA A 122 -4.61 7.54 -1.15
N TYR A 123 -3.35 7.50 -1.60
CA TYR A 123 -2.79 6.34 -2.28
C TYR A 123 -2.56 5.18 -1.33
N ALA A 124 -1.99 5.45 -0.15
CA ALA A 124 -1.82 4.44 0.90
C ALA A 124 -3.17 3.87 1.39
N LEU A 125 -4.20 4.72 1.50
CA LEU A 125 -5.53 4.31 1.93
C LEU A 125 -6.31 3.53 0.85
N MET A 126 -6.09 3.83 -0.43
CA MET A 126 -6.79 3.13 -1.53
C MET A 126 -6.30 1.69 -1.72
N LEU A 127 -5.01 1.44 -1.44
CA LEU A 127 -4.38 0.11 -1.51
C LEU A 127 -3.76 -0.27 -0.16
N PRO A 128 -4.57 -0.76 0.80
CA PRO A 128 -4.09 -1.15 2.11
C PRO A 128 -3.04 -2.27 2.10
N GLU A 129 -2.97 -3.05 1.03
CA GLU A 129 -1.95 -4.08 0.81
C GLU A 129 -0.58 -3.54 0.37
N SER A 130 -0.49 -2.24 0.02
CA SER A 130 0.79 -1.63 -0.32
C SER A 130 1.60 -1.31 0.94
N SER A 131 2.91 -1.56 0.87
CA SER A 131 3.86 -1.27 1.94
C SER A 131 4.18 0.22 2.04
N GLY A 132 3.80 1.02 1.04
CA GLY A 132 3.98 2.47 1.04
C GLY A 132 3.77 3.10 -0.34
N VAL A 133 4.06 4.39 -0.42
CA VAL A 133 4.02 5.18 -1.64
C VAL A 133 5.45 5.56 -2.03
N LEU A 134 5.85 5.27 -3.27
CA LEU A 134 7.09 5.76 -3.85
C LEU A 134 6.82 7.08 -4.57
N TYR A 135 7.45 8.16 -4.11
CA TYR A 135 7.49 9.42 -4.83
C TYR A 135 8.75 9.44 -5.71
N VAL A 136 8.55 9.43 -7.03
CA VAL A 136 9.63 9.31 -8.02
C VAL A 136 9.79 10.63 -8.76
N ASP A 137 10.94 11.25 -8.64
CA ASP A 137 11.32 12.44 -9.41
C ASP A 137 12.41 12.07 -10.41
N ALA A 138 12.01 11.90 -11.68
CA ALA A 138 12.94 11.55 -12.74
C ALA A 138 13.87 12.72 -13.13
N ALA A 139 13.45 13.97 -12.90
CA ALA A 139 14.25 15.15 -13.20
C ALA A 139 15.40 15.28 -12.18
N GLU A 140 15.07 15.15 -10.89
CA GLU A 140 16.04 15.18 -9.79
C GLU A 140 16.71 13.82 -9.53
N ARG A 141 16.30 12.77 -10.23
CA ARG A 141 16.76 11.37 -10.08
C ARG A 141 16.64 10.83 -8.65
N THR A 142 15.54 11.15 -7.99
CA THR A 142 15.27 10.71 -6.61
C THR A 142 14.07 9.77 -6.53
N VAL A 143 14.14 8.83 -5.59
CA VAL A 143 13.04 7.96 -5.21
C VAL A 143 12.90 8.05 -3.70
N HIS A 144 11.75 8.53 -3.23
CA HIS A 144 11.43 8.61 -1.81
C HIS A 144 10.38 7.57 -1.47
N GLU A 145 10.70 6.69 -0.53
CA GLU A 145 9.75 5.74 0.06
C GLU A 145 9.04 6.41 1.23
N ILE A 146 7.72 6.51 1.16
CA ILE A 146 6.88 7.15 2.17
C ILE A 146 5.89 6.12 2.72
N THR A 147 5.95 5.91 4.03
CA THR A 147 5.02 5.06 4.77
C THR A 147 4.08 5.92 5.61
N PHE A 148 2.87 5.42 5.86
CA PHE A 148 1.88 6.11 6.69
C PHE A 148 1.41 5.17 7.79
N GLU A 149 1.56 5.63 9.04
CA GLU A 149 1.03 4.94 10.21
C GLU A 149 -0.15 5.74 10.77
N LEU A 150 -1.31 5.09 10.89
CA LEU A 150 -2.51 5.69 11.44
C LEU A 150 -2.66 5.27 12.90
N GLY A 151 -2.47 6.22 13.81
CA GLY A 151 -2.71 6.00 15.25
C GLY A 151 -4.15 6.28 15.65
N VAL A 152 -4.59 5.65 16.74
CA VAL A 152 -5.76 6.10 17.49
C VAL A 152 -5.26 7.07 18.55
N SER A 153 -5.79 8.29 18.57
CA SER A 153 -5.50 9.22 19.67
C SER A 153 -6.26 8.73 20.91
N GLU A 154 -5.53 8.27 21.92
CA GLU A 154 -6.11 8.10 23.25
C GLU A 154 -6.32 9.50 23.85
N ARG A 155 -7.57 9.97 23.82
CA ARG A 155 -7.99 11.21 24.46
C ARG A 155 -9.15 10.93 25.39
#